data_AF-A0A8H4RV57-F1
#
_entry.id   AF-A0A8H4RV57-F1
#
_cell.length_a   1.000
_cell.length_b   1.000
_cell.length_c   1.000
_cell.angle_alpha   90.00
_cell.angle_beta   90.00
_cell.angle_gamma   90.00
#
_symmetry.space_group_name_H-M   'P 1'
#
loop_
_entity.id
_entity.type
_entity.pdbx_description
1 polymer ?
#
loop_
_entity_poly.entity_id
_entity_poly.type
_entity_poly.pdbx_seq_one_letter_code
_entity_poly.pdbx_strand_id
1 'polypeptide(L)'
;MDYHQFGEALLEKATAALLRTRDGPLRSAVPSPLESCTFLNDVSAEEMNSALRRHKELMKDYPRNGEGLEAYVDASDTGYTENPKMEEGRVVENAAKKAGLQNYASGHIENGVDGIQDTSSKVNGRINGSASVN
;
A
#
# COMPACT_ATOMS: atom_id res chain seq x y z
N MET A 1 -1.47 -21.87 -4.36
CA MET A 1 -1.06 -20.65 -5.07
C MET A 1 0.45 -20.69 -5.27
N ASP A 2 0.93 -20.29 -6.44
CA ASP A 2 2.35 -20.03 -6.69
C ASP A 2 2.52 -18.61 -7.23
N TYR A 3 3.57 -17.92 -6.76
CA TYR A 3 3.92 -16.58 -7.22
C TYR A 3 5.41 -16.54 -7.57
N HIS A 4 5.80 -15.73 -8.54
CA HIS A 4 7.15 -15.78 -9.10
C HIS A 4 8.26 -15.46 -8.07
N GLN A 5 7.97 -14.65 -7.05
CA GLN A 5 8.91 -14.32 -5.97
C GLN A 5 9.00 -15.40 -4.89
N PHE A 6 8.04 -16.34 -4.86
CA PHE A 6 8.03 -17.43 -3.90
C PHE A 6 9.07 -18.49 -4.29
N GLY A 7 10.31 -18.28 -3.85
CA GLY A 7 11.47 -19.13 -4.15
C GLY A 7 12.29 -19.47 -2.90
N GLU A 8 13.31 -20.31 -3.06
CA GLU A 8 14.15 -20.82 -1.95
C GLU A 8 14.82 -19.70 -1.14
N ALA A 9 15.33 -18.65 -1.81
CA ALA A 9 15.94 -17.51 -1.13
C ALA A 9 14.93 -16.73 -0.26
N LEU A 10 13.68 -16.60 -0.71
CA LEU A 10 12.63 -15.96 0.09
C LEU A 10 12.24 -16.86 1.27
N LEU A 11 12.16 -18.17 1.04
CA LEU A 11 11.81 -19.16 2.05
C LEU A 11 12.84 -19.19 3.19
N GLU A 12 14.13 -19.20 2.86
CA GLU A 12 15.22 -19.12 3.84
C GLU A 12 15.12 -17.84 4.70
N LYS A 13 14.98 -16.68 4.04
CA LYS A 13 14.85 -15.39 4.72
C LYS A 13 13.61 -15.34 5.63
N ALA A 14 12.49 -15.86 5.16
CA ALA A 14 11.24 -15.91 5.92
C ALA A 14 11.37 -16.83 7.15
N THR A 15 11.95 -18.03 6.98
CA THR A 15 12.19 -18.95 8.10
C THR A 15 13.09 -18.30 9.15
N ALA A 16 14.19 -17.67 8.75
CA ALA A 16 15.07 -16.96 9.68
C ALA A 16 14.34 -15.83 10.45
N ALA A 17 13.44 -15.10 9.79
CA ALA A 17 12.62 -14.08 10.44
C ALA A 17 11.58 -14.70 11.40
N LEU A 18 11.00 -15.84 11.07
CA LEU A 18 10.04 -16.54 11.92
C LEU A 18 10.69 -17.09 13.18
N LEU A 19 11.87 -17.72 13.08
CA LEU A 19 12.60 -18.21 14.26
C LEU A 19 12.89 -17.08 15.25
N ARG A 20 13.19 -15.87 14.74
CA ARG A 20 13.41 -14.67 15.57
C ARG A 20 12.13 -14.17 16.25
N THR A 21 11.00 -14.18 15.55
CA THR A 21 9.74 -13.63 16.07
C THR A 21 8.95 -14.63 16.94
N ARG A 22 9.36 -15.91 16.96
CA ARG A 22 8.68 -17.00 17.67
C ARG A 22 9.50 -17.62 18.80
N ASP A 23 10.52 -16.91 19.27
CA ASP A 23 11.41 -17.31 20.38
C ASP A 23 12.23 -18.59 20.12
N GLY A 24 12.62 -18.84 18.86
CA GLY A 24 13.43 -19.98 18.47
C GLY A 24 12.70 -21.03 17.63
N PRO A 25 11.61 -21.68 18.09
CA PRO A 25 10.96 -22.75 17.32
C PRO A 25 10.15 -22.22 16.13
N LEU A 26 10.15 -22.97 15.02
CA LEU A 26 9.43 -22.60 13.81
C LEU A 26 7.91 -22.52 14.03
N ARG A 27 7.33 -23.48 14.77
CA ARG A 27 5.87 -23.60 14.99
C ARG A 27 5.08 -23.53 13.67
N SER A 28 5.52 -24.27 12.66
CA SER A 28 4.83 -24.33 11.37
C SER A 28 3.53 -25.14 11.53
N ALA A 29 2.39 -24.49 11.33
CA ALA A 29 1.08 -25.13 11.43
C ALA A 29 0.81 -25.98 10.18
N VAL A 30 0.57 -27.28 10.37
CA VAL A 30 0.31 -28.22 9.29
C VAL A 30 -0.96 -29.02 9.61
N PRO A 31 -1.88 -29.21 8.63
CA PRO A 31 -3.05 -30.05 8.82
C PRO A 31 -2.65 -31.51 8.99
N SER A 32 -3.20 -32.19 9.99
CA SER A 32 -2.99 -33.64 10.18
C SER A 32 -4.01 -34.23 11.16
N PRO A 33 -5.03 -34.98 10.70
CA PRO A 33 -5.68 -34.98 9.36
C PRO A 33 -6.34 -33.63 8.99
N LEU A 34 -7.10 -33.60 7.89
CA LEU A 34 -8.01 -32.47 7.61
C LEU A 34 -8.94 -32.32 8.82
N GLU A 35 -9.06 -31.09 9.37
CA GLU A 35 -9.75 -30.70 10.62
C GLU A 35 -8.89 -30.58 11.89
N SER A 36 -7.63 -31.03 11.90
CA SER A 36 -6.72 -30.83 13.04
C SER A 36 -5.39 -30.23 12.64
N CYS A 37 -4.74 -29.55 13.60
CA CYS A 37 -3.49 -28.83 13.37
C CYS A 37 -2.38 -29.37 14.28
N THR A 38 -1.23 -29.64 13.68
CA THR A 38 0.01 -29.98 14.39
C THR A 38 1.08 -28.95 14.07
N PHE A 39 1.98 -28.68 15.02
CA PHE A 39 3.09 -27.75 14.84
C PHE A 39 4.40 -28.48 14.60
N LEU A 40 5.04 -28.22 13.46
CA LEU A 40 6.38 -28.70 13.15
C LEU A 40 7.42 -27.67 13.61
N ASN A 41 8.43 -28.13 14.33
CA ASN A 41 9.49 -27.28 14.87
C ASN A 41 10.87 -27.59 14.29
N ASP A 42 11.04 -28.79 13.76
CA ASP A 42 12.29 -29.42 13.35
C ASP A 42 12.29 -29.73 11.85
N VAL A 43 11.95 -28.74 11.03
CA VAL A 43 12.00 -28.86 9.56
C VAL A 43 13.30 -28.28 9.03
N SER A 44 14.07 -29.10 8.31
CA SER A 44 15.32 -28.66 7.70
C SER A 44 15.08 -27.78 6.46
N ALA A 45 16.10 -27.02 6.07
CA ALA A 45 16.07 -26.22 4.84
C ALA A 45 15.90 -27.09 3.59
N GLU A 46 16.51 -28.28 3.59
CA GLU A 46 16.40 -29.22 2.46
C GLU A 46 14.98 -29.77 2.32
N GLU A 47 14.33 -30.16 3.42
CA GLU A 47 12.94 -30.63 3.42
C GLU A 47 12.00 -29.53 2.93
N MET A 48 12.17 -28.30 3.43
CA MET A 48 11.39 -27.14 2.96
C MET A 48 11.58 -26.88 1.47
N ASN A 49 12.81 -26.91 0.97
CA ASN A 49 13.10 -26.70 -0.46
C ASN A 49 12.57 -27.86 -1.33
N SER A 50 12.60 -29.09 -0.81
CA SER A 50 11.99 -30.24 -1.50
C SER A 50 10.47 -30.09 -1.62
N ALA A 51 9.81 -29.65 -0.54
CA ALA A 51 8.38 -29.38 -0.53
C ALA A 51 8.02 -28.23 -1.47
N LEU A 52 8.83 -27.16 -1.50
CA LEU A 52 8.66 -26.03 -2.43
C LEU A 52 8.75 -26.48 -3.89
N ARG A 53 9.76 -27.28 -4.25
CA ARG A 53 9.90 -27.80 -5.62
C ARG A 53 8.70 -28.67 -6.02
N ARG A 54 8.26 -29.56 -5.12
CA ARG A 54 7.08 -30.39 -5.33
C ARG A 54 5.81 -29.56 -5.49
N HIS A 55 5.66 -28.50 -4.70
CA HIS A 55 4.54 -27.55 -4.77
C HIS A 55 4.53 -26.81 -6.11
N LYS A 56 5.67 -26.26 -6.55
CA LYS A 56 5.79 -25.59 -7.85
C LYS A 56 5.50 -26.52 -9.02
N GLU A 57 5.91 -27.78 -8.93
CA GLU A 57 5.57 -28.80 -9.91
C GLU A 57 4.06 -29.07 -9.94
N LEU A 58 3.43 -29.26 -8.78
CA LEU A 58 1.98 -29.46 -8.65
C LEU A 58 1.17 -28.30 -9.22
N MET A 59 1.60 -27.06 -8.98
CA MET A 59 0.86 -25.86 -9.38
C MET A 59 0.77 -25.70 -10.91
N LYS A 60 1.66 -26.32 -11.69
CA LYS A 60 1.59 -26.32 -13.17
C LYS A 60 0.33 -26.97 -13.70
N ASP A 61 -0.28 -27.88 -12.94
CA ASP A 61 -1.52 -28.56 -13.32
C ASP A 61 -2.78 -27.71 -13.06
N TYR A 62 -2.62 -26.55 -12.42
CA TYR A 62 -3.70 -25.64 -12.09
C TYR A 62 -3.77 -24.47 -13.08
N PRO A 63 -4.95 -23.85 -13.29
CA PRO A 63 -5.09 -22.66 -14.12
C PRO A 63 -4.07 -21.57 -13.74
N ARG A 64 -3.47 -20.93 -14.76
CA ARG A 64 -2.43 -19.90 -14.59
C ARG A 64 -1.20 -20.39 -13.80
N ASN A 65 -0.89 -21.69 -13.85
CA ASN A 65 0.17 -22.30 -13.04
C ASN A 65 -0.01 -22.06 -11.52
N GLY A 66 -1.26 -21.97 -11.06
CA GLY A 66 -1.58 -21.69 -9.67
C GLY A 66 -1.42 -20.23 -9.25
N GLU A 67 -1.27 -19.29 -10.19
CA GLU A 67 -1.23 -17.86 -9.89
C GLU A 67 -2.63 -17.34 -9.49
N GLY A 68 -2.61 -16.41 -8.52
CA GLY A 68 -3.82 -15.76 -8.03
C GLY A 68 -4.47 -14.82 -9.04
N LEU A 69 -5.78 -14.64 -8.91
CA LEU A 69 -6.51 -13.56 -9.57
C LEU A 69 -6.49 -12.35 -8.65
N GLU A 70 -6.28 -11.16 -9.20
CA GLU A 70 -6.35 -9.90 -8.45
C GLU A 70 -5.50 -9.94 -7.16
N ALA A 71 -4.27 -10.46 -7.28
CA ALA A 71 -3.35 -10.62 -6.15
C ALA A 71 -2.91 -9.28 -5.53
N TYR A 72 -3.11 -8.18 -6.26
CA TYR A 72 -2.81 -6.82 -5.85
C TYR A 72 -4.11 -6.03 -5.77
N VAL A 73 -4.26 -5.32 -4.66
CA VAL A 73 -5.38 -4.43 -4.37
C VAL A 73 -5.13 -3.09 -5.06
N ASP A 74 -6.13 -2.58 -5.78
CA ASP A 74 -6.04 -1.26 -6.41
C ASP A 74 -6.80 -0.17 -5.62
N ALA A 75 -6.76 1.06 -6.15
CA ALA A 75 -7.43 2.21 -5.58
C ALA A 75 -8.97 2.03 -5.51
N SER A 76 -9.53 1.26 -6.45
CA SER A 76 -10.96 0.95 -6.49
C SER A 76 -11.36 -0.05 -5.41
N ASP A 77 -10.50 -1.03 -5.10
CA ASP A 77 -10.74 -2.03 -4.05
C ASP A 77 -10.67 -1.45 -2.63
N THR A 78 -9.84 -0.43 -2.43
CA THR A 78 -9.68 0.23 -1.12
C THR A 78 -10.66 1.38 -0.89
N GLY A 79 -11.49 1.72 -1.87
CA GLY A 79 -12.43 2.84 -1.79
C GLY A 79 -11.78 4.24 -1.85
N TYR A 80 -10.50 4.33 -2.19
CA TYR A 80 -9.80 5.60 -2.41
C TYR A 80 -9.75 5.90 -3.91
N THR A 81 -10.76 6.57 -4.45
CA THR A 81 -10.67 7.10 -5.82
C THR A 81 -9.52 8.10 -5.92
N GLU A 82 -8.67 7.94 -6.92
CA GLU A 82 -7.48 8.75 -7.15
C GLU A 82 -7.81 10.26 -7.13
N ASN A 83 -7.35 10.92 -6.07
CA ASN A 83 -7.24 12.36 -5.87
C ASN A 83 -8.58 13.16 -5.83
N PRO A 84 -9.09 13.55 -4.65
CA PRO A 84 -10.29 14.41 -4.54
C PRO A 84 -10.15 15.75 -5.29
N LYS A 85 -8.91 16.22 -5.54
CA LYS A 85 -8.62 17.42 -6.32
C LYS A 85 -9.00 17.29 -7.80
N MET A 86 -8.98 16.10 -8.37
CA MET A 86 -9.40 15.86 -9.75
C MET A 86 -10.93 15.84 -9.89
N GLU A 87 -11.65 15.30 -8.91
CA GLU A 87 -13.12 15.37 -8.84
C GLU A 87 -13.57 16.83 -8.69
N GLU A 88 -12.96 17.61 -7.78
CA GLU A 88 -13.24 19.04 -7.66
C GLU A 88 -12.96 19.81 -8.95
N GLY A 89 -11.82 19.56 -9.61
CA GLY A 89 -11.49 20.15 -10.91
C GLY A 89 -12.51 19.81 -12.00
N ARG A 90 -12.95 18.55 -12.05
CA ARG A 90 -13.93 18.07 -13.04
C ARG A 90 -15.34 18.61 -12.78
N VAL A 91 -15.72 18.77 -11.51
CA VAL A 91 -17.00 19.39 -11.10
C VAL A 91 -16.99 20.88 -11.43
N VAL A 92 -15.88 21.60 -11.17
CA VAL A 92 -15.72 23.01 -11.52
C VAL A 92 -15.71 23.22 -13.04
N GLU A 93 -15.01 22.36 -13.80
CA GLU A 93 -14.97 22.41 -15.25
C GLU A 93 -16.35 22.13 -15.88
N ASN A 94 -17.07 21.13 -15.35
CA ASN A 94 -18.43 20.82 -15.79
C ASN A 94 -19.43 21.94 -15.43
N ALA A 95 -19.27 22.57 -14.27
CA ALA A 95 -20.06 23.74 -13.87
C ALA A 95 -19.78 24.94 -14.78
N ALA A 96 -18.51 25.21 -15.14
CA ALA A 96 -18.10 26.27 -16.05
C ALA A 96 -18.64 26.05 -17.48
N LYS A 97 -18.60 24.81 -17.98
CA LYS A 97 -19.19 24.42 -19.27
C LYS A 97 -20.70 24.60 -19.29
N LYS A 98 -21.40 24.22 -18.21
CA LYS A 98 -22.86 24.40 -18.07
C LYS A 98 -23.28 25.87 -17.97
N ALA A 99 -22.41 26.72 -17.42
CA ALA A 99 -22.59 28.17 -17.34
C ALA A 99 -22.22 28.93 -18.63
N GLY A 100 -21.82 28.23 -19.71
CA GLY A 100 -21.52 28.84 -21.01
C GLY A 100 -20.19 29.60 -21.07
N LEU A 101 -19.32 29.46 -20.06
CA LEU A 101 -17.99 30.07 -20.00
C LEU A 101 -16.99 29.22 -20.77
N GLN A 102 -17.07 29.23 -22.11
CA GLN A 102 -16.26 28.35 -22.98
C GLN A 102 -14.82 28.84 -23.23
N ASN A 103 -14.41 30.01 -22.72
CA ASN A 103 -13.13 30.65 -23.05
C ASN A 103 -12.21 30.91 -21.85
N TYR A 104 -12.03 29.93 -20.96
CA TYR A 104 -10.87 29.90 -20.04
C TYR A 104 -9.88 28.78 -20.37
N ALA A 105 -10.01 28.16 -21.55
CA ALA A 105 -9.03 27.23 -22.07
C ALA A 105 -7.98 28.00 -22.90
N SER A 106 -7.00 28.60 -22.23
CA SER A 106 -5.60 28.77 -22.67
C SER A 106 -4.95 29.88 -21.87
N GLY A 107 -4.35 29.54 -20.75
CA GLY A 107 -3.59 30.48 -19.94
C GLY A 107 -2.80 29.71 -18.91
N HIS A 108 -1.55 29.43 -19.25
CA HIS A 108 -0.50 29.06 -18.32
C HIS A 108 -0.65 29.90 -17.04
N ILE A 109 -0.96 29.29 -15.89
CA ILE A 109 -0.89 30.00 -14.60
C ILE A 109 0.60 30.07 -14.27
N GLU A 110 1.26 31.07 -14.85
CA GLU A 110 2.60 31.49 -14.43
C GLU A 110 2.43 32.24 -13.11
N ASN A 111 3.20 31.84 -12.10
CA ASN A 111 3.31 32.55 -10.83
C ASN A 111 3.87 33.97 -11.11
N GLY A 112 2.97 34.94 -11.29
CA GLY A 112 3.28 36.36 -11.43
C GLY A 112 2.88 37.12 -10.17
N VAL A 113 3.85 37.29 -9.28
CA VAL A 113 3.85 38.26 -8.18
C VAL A 113 4.00 39.69 -8.75
N ASP A 114 3.41 40.67 -8.07
CA ASP A 114 3.52 42.16 -8.16
C ASP A 114 2.26 42.89 -8.67
N GLY A 115 1.57 43.77 -7.92
CA GLY A 115 1.76 44.31 -6.57
C GLY A 115 0.77 45.47 -6.26
N ILE A 116 0.79 45.94 -5.00
CA ILE A 116 0.41 47.29 -4.46
C ILE A 116 -1.10 47.53 -4.19
N GLN A 117 -1.60 48.06 -3.05
CA GLN A 117 -1.01 48.86 -1.97
C GLN A 117 -1.78 48.72 -0.63
N ASP A 118 -1.02 48.82 0.45
CA ASP A 118 -1.41 48.99 1.86
C ASP A 118 -2.23 50.26 2.12
N THR A 119 -3.41 50.11 2.76
CA THR A 119 -4.00 51.15 3.60
C THR A 119 -4.63 50.54 4.86
N SER A 120 -3.81 50.40 5.90
CA SER A 120 -4.13 50.60 7.32
C SER A 120 -5.54 50.27 7.84
N SER A 121 -5.62 49.26 8.70
CA SER A 121 -6.46 49.30 9.90
C SER A 121 -5.67 48.70 11.06
N LYS A 122 -5.15 49.57 11.92
CA LYS A 122 -4.42 49.22 13.14
C LYS A 122 -5.39 48.70 14.21
N VAL A 123 -4.78 48.11 15.26
CA VAL A 123 -5.26 47.83 16.64
C VAL A 123 -5.70 46.37 16.87
N ASN A 124 -5.28 45.59 17.89
CA ASN A 124 -4.18 45.53 18.86
C ASN A 124 -4.34 44.21 19.66
N GLY A 125 -3.26 43.49 20.03
CA GLY A 125 -3.35 42.40 21.01
C GLY A 125 -2.23 41.36 20.96
N ARG A 126 -1.19 41.50 21.80
CA ARG A 126 -0.16 40.50 22.08
C ARG A 126 -0.67 39.51 23.14
N ILE A 127 -0.26 38.24 23.04
CA ILE A 127 -0.07 37.37 24.21
C ILE A 127 1.19 36.54 24.04
N ASN A 128 2.01 36.57 25.09
CA ASN A 128 3.38 36.09 25.19
C ASN A 128 3.35 34.76 25.97
N GLY A 129 3.91 33.68 25.44
CA GLY A 129 3.96 32.38 26.10
C GLY A 129 5.40 31.98 26.40
N SER A 130 5.92 32.39 27.56
CA SER A 130 7.17 31.89 28.13
C SER A 130 6.87 31.07 29.39
N ALA A 131 7.28 29.80 29.42
CA ALA A 131 7.68 29.12 30.65
C ALA A 131 8.44 27.83 30.30
N SER A 132 9.77 27.93 30.39
CA SER A 132 10.63 26.80 30.74
C SER A 132 10.81 26.86 32.25
N VAL A 133 10.52 25.77 32.97
CA VAL A 133 11.19 25.42 34.24
C VAL A 133 11.13 23.90 34.42
N ASN A 134 12.33 23.31 34.49
CA ASN A 134 12.79 22.01 35.01
C ASN A 134 11.97 20.73 34.82
#